data_AF-Q0J4G1-F1
#
_entry.id   AF-Q0J4G1-F1
#
_cell.length_a   1.000
_cell.length_b   1.000
_cell.length_c   1.000
_cell.angle_alpha   90.00
_cell.angle_beta   90.00
_cell.angle_gamma   90.00
#
_symmetry.space_group_name_H-M   'P 1'
#
loop_
_entity.id
_entity.type
_entity.pdbx_description
1 polymer ?
#
loop_
_entity_poly.entity_id
_entity_poly.type
_entity_poly.pdbx_seq_one_letter_code
_entity_poly.pdbx_strand_id
1 'polypeptide(L)'
;MRSKDSAVSSPNPAKIFGDPAPKISRTMQDPEEEDDDQQQQHPAARRCAACRYLRRRCADDCVLAPFFPASRPHRYACVHRVFGASNVARLLQVH
;
A
#
# COMPACT_ATOMS: atom_id res chain seq x y z
N MET A 1 56.08 -20.62 39.93
CA MET A 1 55.08 -19.77 40.61
C MET A 1 54.07 -19.33 39.56
N ARG A 2 52.81 -19.75 39.74
CA ARG A 2 51.71 -19.56 38.79
C ARG A 2 51.07 -18.18 39.02
N SER A 3 50.51 -17.64 37.94
CA SER A 3 49.49 -16.58 37.88
C SER A 3 49.97 -15.14 38.04
N LYS A 4 49.83 -14.37 36.95
CA LYS A 4 49.32 -13.01 37.05
C LYS A 4 48.50 -12.64 35.84
N ASP A 5 47.22 -12.54 36.13
CA ASP A 5 46.11 -11.99 35.39
C ASP A 5 46.47 -10.74 34.57
N SER A 6 45.97 -10.67 33.34
CA SER A 6 45.69 -9.40 32.66
C SER A 6 44.60 -9.68 31.62
N ALA A 7 43.37 -9.65 32.11
CA ALA A 7 42.17 -9.65 31.29
C ALA A 7 42.17 -8.37 30.44
N VAL A 8 42.42 -8.53 29.14
CA VAL A 8 42.15 -7.49 28.15
C VAL A 8 40.62 -7.38 27.99
N SER A 9 40.00 -6.50 28.78
CA SER A 9 38.63 -6.08 28.56
C SER A 9 38.60 -5.11 27.39
N SER A 10 38.43 -5.63 26.18
CA SER A 10 38.19 -4.82 24.99
C SER A 10 36.86 -4.07 25.08
N PRO A 11 36.80 -2.75 24.82
CA PRO A 11 35.55 -2.07 24.56
C PRO A 11 35.15 -2.36 23.11
N ASN A 12 33.96 -2.95 22.88
CA ASN A 12 33.36 -3.02 21.55
C ASN A 12 32.19 -2.01 21.46
N PRO A 13 32.39 -0.83 20.85
CA PRO A 13 31.34 0.19 20.70
C PRO A 13 30.37 -0.05 19.51
N ALA A 14 30.36 -1.22 18.88
CA ALA A 14 29.54 -1.48 17.69
C ALA A 14 28.01 -1.65 17.94
N LYS A 15 27.43 -1.02 18.97
CA LYS A 15 26.01 -1.15 19.34
C LYS A 15 25.13 0.08 19.00
N ILE A 16 25.58 1.03 18.16
CA ILE A 16 24.80 2.24 17.81
C ILE A 16 24.10 2.14 16.44
N PHE A 17 24.34 1.12 15.62
CA PHE A 17 23.61 0.95 14.36
C PHE A 17 22.37 0.06 14.58
N GLY A 18 21.24 0.72 14.79
CA GLY A 18 19.93 0.09 14.90
C GLY A 18 18.83 0.90 14.21
N ASP A 19 19.15 1.59 13.11
CA ASP A 19 18.12 2.16 12.24
C ASP A 19 17.37 1.01 11.53
N PRO A 20 16.06 0.86 11.72
CA PRO A 20 15.26 0.06 10.81
C PRO A 20 15.17 0.85 9.51
N ALA A 21 16.06 0.54 8.56
CA ALA A 21 15.85 0.93 7.17
C ALA A 21 14.43 0.47 6.78
N PRO A 22 13.55 1.37 6.30
CA PRO A 22 12.31 0.92 5.70
C PRO A 22 12.74 0.09 4.48
N LYS A 23 12.46 -1.22 4.52
CA LYS A 23 12.69 -2.11 3.39
C LYS A 23 11.74 -1.69 2.27
N ILE A 24 12.12 -0.67 1.51
CA ILE A 24 11.57 -0.44 0.18
C ILE A 24 12.29 -1.45 -0.71
N SER A 25 11.79 -2.68 -0.69
CA SER A 25 12.08 -3.63 -1.74
C SER A 25 11.43 -3.06 -2.99
N ARG A 26 12.19 -2.27 -3.77
CA ARG A 26 11.89 -1.96 -5.17
C ARG A 26 12.09 -3.24 -5.97
N THR A 27 11.18 -4.20 -5.81
CA THR A 27 11.03 -5.24 -6.82
C THR A 27 10.18 -4.63 -7.91
N MET A 28 10.85 -4.32 -9.03
CA MET A 28 10.24 -4.23 -10.35
C MET A 28 9.48 -5.54 -10.57
N GLN A 29 8.19 -5.49 -10.34
CA GLN A 29 7.20 -6.43 -10.83
C GLN A 29 5.91 -5.64 -10.86
N ASP A 30 5.85 -4.75 -11.84
CA ASP A 30 4.61 -4.47 -12.54
C ASP A 30 4.31 -5.75 -13.33
N PRO A 31 3.37 -6.61 -12.90
CA PRO A 31 2.70 -7.44 -13.86
C PRO A 31 1.91 -6.49 -14.74
N GLU A 32 2.18 -6.59 -16.04
CA GLU A 32 1.48 -5.90 -17.10
C GLU A 32 -0.01 -5.81 -16.73
N GLU A 33 -0.51 -4.58 -16.57
CA GLU A 33 -1.94 -4.32 -16.58
C GLU A 33 -2.41 -4.68 -17.99
N GLU A 34 -2.64 -5.97 -18.23
CA GLU A 34 -3.36 -6.40 -19.42
C GLU A 34 -4.77 -5.83 -19.30
N ASP A 35 -4.93 -4.75 -20.03
CA ASP A 35 -6.13 -3.99 -20.28
C ASP A 35 -7.05 -4.86 -21.14
N ASP A 36 -7.65 -5.88 -20.52
CA ASP A 36 -8.81 -6.53 -21.13
C ASP A 36 -10.00 -5.58 -20.99
N ASP A 37 -10.13 -4.76 -22.03
CA ASP A 37 -11.29 -4.00 -22.44
C ASP A 37 -12.52 -4.92 -22.49
N GLN A 38 -13.17 -5.09 -21.34
CA GLN A 38 -14.55 -5.57 -21.27
C GLN A 38 -15.25 -4.91 -20.09
N GLN A 39 -15.80 -3.75 -20.42
CA GLN A 39 -16.71 -2.94 -19.65
C GLN A 39 -18.00 -3.71 -19.34
N GLN A 40 -17.94 -4.69 -18.44
CA GLN A 40 -19.14 -5.39 -17.97
C GLN A 40 -19.51 -4.92 -16.57
N GLN A 41 -20.38 -3.90 -16.59
CA GLN A 41 -21.16 -3.41 -15.47
C GLN A 41 -21.99 -4.57 -14.88
N HIS A 42 -21.40 -5.35 -13.97
CA HIS A 42 -22.15 -6.34 -13.21
C HIS A 42 -22.78 -5.70 -11.97
N PRO A 43 -24.12 -5.62 -11.87
CA PRO A 43 -24.82 -4.98 -10.74
C PRO A 43 -24.80 -5.79 -9.43
N ALA A 44 -23.93 -6.80 -9.28
CA ALA A 44 -24.00 -7.72 -8.14
C ALA A 44 -23.20 -7.27 -6.89
N ALA A 45 -22.35 -6.27 -6.99
CA ALA A 45 -21.60 -5.77 -5.84
C ALA A 45 -22.19 -4.45 -5.32
N ARG A 46 -22.94 -4.49 -4.21
CA ARG A 46 -23.47 -3.31 -3.49
C ARG A 46 -22.43 -2.25 -3.12
N ARG A 47 -21.12 -2.52 -3.28
CA ARG A 47 -20.04 -1.58 -2.98
C ARG A 47 -18.94 -1.64 -4.03
N CYS A 48 -18.49 -0.47 -4.49
CA CYS A 48 -17.33 -0.33 -5.37
C CYS A 48 -16.03 -0.74 -4.65
N ALA A 49 -14.96 -1.00 -5.41
CA ALA A 49 -13.67 -1.42 -4.87
C ALA A 49 -13.11 -0.41 -3.85
N ALA A 50 -13.28 0.88 -4.10
CA ALA A 50 -12.86 1.94 -3.19
C ALA A 50 -13.60 1.88 -1.85
N CYS A 51 -14.94 1.87 -1.88
CA CYS A 51 -15.75 1.82 -0.67
C CYS A 51 -15.54 0.52 0.11
N ARG A 52 -15.29 -0.59 -0.59
CA ARG A 52 -14.91 -1.87 0.03
C ARG A 52 -13.57 -1.76 0.76
N TYR A 53 -12.55 -1.18 0.12
CA TYR A 53 -11.22 -0.98 0.72
C TYR A 53 -11.28 -0.04 1.94
N LEU A 54 -12.01 1.06 1.82
CA LEU A 54 -12.26 2.05 2.88
C LEU A 54 -13.21 1.53 3.98
N ARG A 55 -13.77 0.32 3.83
CA ARG A 55 -14.79 -0.28 4.71
C ARG A 55 -16.01 0.62 4.99
N ARG A 56 -16.32 1.55 4.07
CA ARG A 56 -17.46 2.46 4.17
C ARG A 56 -18.65 1.99 3.34
N ARG A 57 -19.80 2.61 3.54
CA ARG A 57 -20.98 2.39 2.69
C ARG A 57 -20.73 3.01 1.32
N CYS A 58 -21.14 2.31 0.25
CA CYS A 58 -21.15 2.87 -1.09
C CYS A 58 -22.53 3.48 -1.30
N ALA A 59 -22.59 4.78 -1.56
CA ALA A 59 -23.82 5.46 -1.93
C ALA A 59 -24.07 5.30 -3.44
N ASP A 60 -25.31 5.52 -3.87
CA ASP A 60 -25.69 5.41 -5.30
C ASP A 60 -25.05 6.53 -6.14
N ASP A 61 -24.71 7.67 -5.52
CA ASP A 61 -23.99 8.81 -6.10
C ASP A 61 -22.47 8.74 -5.89
N CYS A 62 -21.92 7.54 -5.62
CA CYS A 62 -20.51 7.42 -5.28
C CYS A 62 -19.60 7.80 -6.46
N VAL A 63 -18.92 8.94 -6.34
CA VAL A 63 -17.93 9.44 -7.32
C VAL A 63 -16.80 8.46 -7.63
N LEU A 64 -16.55 7.47 -6.77
CA LEU A 64 -15.51 6.45 -6.96
C LEU A 64 -16.01 5.22 -7.71
N ALA A 65 -17.33 5.00 -7.78
CA ALA A 65 -17.90 3.76 -8.33
C ALA A 65 -17.60 3.54 -9.81
N PRO A 66 -17.67 4.56 -10.70
CA PRO A 66 -17.35 4.39 -12.12
C PRO A 66 -15.87 4.06 -12.36
N PHE A 67 -14.98 4.61 -11.53
CA PHE A 67 -13.52 4.45 -11.69
C PHE A 67 -12.98 3.17 -11.02
N PHE A 68 -13.60 2.73 -9.93
CA PHE A 68 -13.15 1.58 -9.13
C PHE A 68 -14.24 0.51 -9.02
N PRO A 69 -14.52 -0.25 -10.11
CA PRO A 69 -15.49 -1.34 -10.07
C PRO A 69 -15.08 -2.41 -9.07
N ALA A 70 -16.07 -3.09 -8.47
CA ALA A 70 -15.83 -4.09 -7.43
C ALA A 70 -15.00 -5.30 -7.91
N SER A 71 -14.95 -5.55 -9.22
CA SER A 71 -14.14 -6.60 -9.86
C SER A 71 -12.64 -6.33 -9.78
N ARG A 72 -12.21 -5.07 -9.63
CA ARG A 72 -10.78 -4.67 -9.67
C ARG A 72 -10.33 -4.00 -8.37
N PRO A 73 -10.26 -4.74 -7.24
CA PRO A 73 -9.89 -4.18 -5.93
C PRO A 73 -8.45 -3.66 -5.89
N HIS A 74 -7.54 -4.22 -6.68
CA HIS A 74 -6.12 -3.81 -6.70
C HIS A 74 -5.94 -2.37 -7.22
N ARG A 75 -6.76 -1.92 -8.18
CA ARG A 75 -6.67 -0.57 -8.74
C ARG A 75 -6.80 0.49 -7.66
N TYR A 76 -7.78 0.35 -6.75
CA TYR A 76 -7.92 1.30 -5.65
C TYR A 76 -6.75 1.23 -4.67
N ALA A 77 -6.21 0.03 -4.39
CA ALA A 77 -5.06 -0.10 -3.49
C ALA A 77 -3.82 0.62 -4.05
N CYS A 78 -3.54 0.50 -5.35
CA CYS A 78 -2.44 1.21 -6.00
C CYS A 78 -2.62 2.74 -5.94
N VAL A 79 -3.78 3.24 -6.35
CA VAL A 79 -4.07 4.68 -6.35
C VAL A 79 -4.07 5.23 -4.91
N HIS A 80 -4.70 4.53 -3.97
CA HIS A 80 -4.71 4.92 -2.56
C HIS A 80 -3.31 4.97 -1.96
N ARG A 81 -2.42 4.05 -2.35
CA ARG A 81 -1.04 4.02 -1.85
C ARG A 81 -0.23 5.24 -2.29
N VAL A 82 -0.45 5.73 -3.51
CA VAL A 82 0.30 6.86 -4.07
C VAL A 82 -0.31 8.20 -3.65
N PHE A 83 -1.62 8.36 -3.80
CA PHE A 83 -2.29 9.64 -3.57
C PHE A 83 -2.91 9.76 -2.17
N GLY A 84 -3.31 8.65 -1.57
CA GLY A 84 -4.12 8.65 -0.33
C GLY A 84 -5.61 8.88 -0.59
N ALA A 85 -6.47 8.40 0.31
CA ALA A 85 -7.93 8.42 0.14
C ALA A 85 -8.50 9.83 -0.16
N SER A 86 -8.06 10.84 0.60
CA SER A 86 -8.58 12.21 0.49
C SER A 86 -8.22 12.89 -0.82
N ASN A 87 -7.01 12.65 -1.33
CA ASN A 87 -6.57 13.23 -2.61
C ASN A 87 -7.27 12.57 -3.78
N VAL A 88 -7.51 11.25 -3.73
CA VAL A 88 -8.29 10.54 -4.76
C VAL A 88 -9.71 11.10 -4.86
N ALA A 89 -10.39 11.27 -3.72
CA ALA A 89 -11.73 11.85 -3.71
C ALA A 89 -11.73 13.27 -4.31
N ARG A 90 -10.76 14.11 -3.92
CA ARG A 90 -10.64 15.48 -4.44
C ARG A 90 -10.34 15.52 -5.94
N LEU A 91 -9.43 14.67 -6.43
CA LEU A 91 -9.07 14.58 -7.86
C LEU A 91 -10.26 14.18 -8.74
N LEU A 92 -11.12 13.29 -8.23
CA LEU A 92 -12.28 12.80 -8.97
C LEU A 92 -13.51 13.71 -8.84
N GLN A 93 -13.46 14.72 -7.97
CA GLN A 93 -14.52 15.72 -7.78
C GLN A 93 -14.30 17.02 -8.57
N VAL A 94 -13.25 17.13 -9.39
CA VAL A 94 -12.97 18.33 -10.20
C VAL A 94 -13.82 18.38 -11.49
N HIS A 95 -14.98 17.73 -11.51
CA HIS A 95 -15.92 17.75 -12.63
C HIS A 95 -17.35 17.95 -12.15
#